data_AF-A0A1Q6FXM4-F1
#
_entry.id   AF-A0A1Q6FXM4-F1
#
_cell.length_a   1.000
_cell.length_b   1.000
_cell.length_c   1.000
_cell.angle_alpha   90.00
_cell.angle_beta   90.00
_cell.angle_gamma   90.00
#
_symmetry.space_group_name_H-M   'P 1'
#
loop_
_entity.id
_entity.type
_entity.pdbx_description
1 polymer ?
#
loop_
_entity_poly.entity_id
_entity_poly.type
_entity_poly.pdbx_seq_one_letter_code
_entity_poly.pdbx_strand_id
1 'polypeptide(L)'
;MRRFYALALLAAALLVLGSCERQPRLVILHTNDTHSHFEPIRSGADAGKGGAIERAAFIDSVRNAVGEDKVLLLHAGDFSQGTSYFSELGGQLEPRVINDMRYDCVTLGNHEFDNGIEDLAGRLARLEGTKVVSANIDVSQFELGKYVQPYAIIEKAGLRIGVIGLETNLSANVSATISSRIPQMDNVEVTNKWASYLHDSEKCDLIILLSHIGYDEDQKLVPQTRHIDLVIGGHSHTFVDGFVYVEDLDGRKVPIITDGCFGLDMGEVRFY
;
A
#
# COMPACT_ATOMS: atom_id res chain seq x y z
N MET A 1 15.15 15.92 -60.05
CA MET A 1 15.42 14.84 -59.07
C MET A 1 15.72 15.36 -57.65
N ARG A 2 16.56 16.38 -57.43
CA ARG A 2 16.88 16.90 -56.07
C ARG A 2 15.70 17.48 -55.25
N ARG A 3 14.61 17.95 -55.88
CA ARG A 3 13.43 18.51 -55.18
C ARG A 3 12.47 17.47 -54.60
N PHE A 4 12.49 16.23 -55.11
CA PHE A 4 11.63 15.15 -54.60
C PHE A 4 12.16 14.53 -53.30
N TYR A 5 13.48 14.50 -53.11
CA TYR A 5 14.09 14.00 -51.87
C TYR A 5 13.87 14.91 -50.65
N ALA A 6 13.71 16.22 -50.87
CA ALA A 6 13.47 17.18 -49.80
C ALA A 6 12.04 17.08 -49.21
N LEU A 7 11.03 16.74 -50.03
CA LEU A 7 9.67 16.53 -49.54
C LEU A 7 9.49 15.19 -48.80
N ALA A 8 10.21 14.15 -49.20
CA ALA A 8 10.18 12.86 -48.51
C ALA A 8 10.82 12.91 -47.11
N LEU A 9 11.86 13.73 -46.93
CA LEU A 9 12.50 13.95 -45.62
C LEU A 9 11.63 14.81 -44.69
N LEU A 10 10.82 15.73 -45.22
CA LEU A 10 9.88 16.52 -44.42
C LEU A 10 8.68 15.68 -43.95
N ALA A 11 8.19 14.77 -44.78
CA ALA A 11 7.11 13.84 -44.42
C ALA A 11 7.56 12.81 -43.37
N ALA A 12 8.82 12.36 -43.42
CA ALA A 12 9.40 11.47 -42.41
C ALA A 12 9.63 12.18 -41.05
N ALA A 13 9.93 13.48 -41.05
CA ALA A 13 10.07 14.27 -39.82
C ALA A 13 8.72 14.55 -39.11
N LEU A 14 7.61 14.55 -39.85
CA LEU A 14 6.25 14.72 -39.31
C LEU A 14 5.63 13.42 -38.75
N LEU A 15 6.18 12.26 -39.10
CA LEU A 15 5.76 10.94 -38.58
C LEU A 15 6.45 10.54 -37.26
N VAL A 16 7.42 11.35 -36.79
CA VAL A 16 8.03 11.22 -35.45
C VAL A 16 7.40 12.21 -34.46
N LEU A 17 6.16 12.63 -34.70
CA LEU A 17 5.25 12.91 -33.60
C LEU A 17 4.89 11.56 -32.98
N GLY A 18 5.88 10.96 -32.33
CA GLY A 18 5.69 9.80 -31.48
C GLY A 18 4.53 10.14 -30.57
N SER A 19 3.57 9.23 -30.51
CA SER A 19 2.52 9.21 -29.50
C SER A 19 3.15 9.67 -28.19
N CYS A 20 2.87 10.92 -27.81
CA CYS A 20 3.20 11.42 -26.50
C CYS A 20 2.20 10.69 -25.60
N GLU A 21 2.53 9.44 -25.25
CA GLU A 21 1.85 8.74 -24.19
C GLU A 21 1.96 9.67 -22.99
N ARG A 22 0.80 10.20 -22.58
CA ARG A 22 0.70 11.13 -21.46
C ARG A 22 1.33 10.41 -20.28
N GLN A 23 2.49 10.88 -19.83
CA GLN A 23 3.14 10.29 -18.67
C GLN A 23 2.25 10.50 -17.44
N PRO A 24 2.07 9.49 -16.57
CA PRO A 24 1.30 9.68 -15.36
C PRO A 24 1.96 10.74 -14.47
N ARG A 25 1.12 11.54 -13.82
CA ARG A 25 1.55 12.49 -12.79
C ARG A 25 1.99 11.76 -11.52
N LEU A 26 1.26 10.71 -11.12
CA LEU A 26 1.56 9.88 -9.95
C LEU A 26 1.31 8.42 -10.30
N VAL A 27 2.21 7.54 -9.86
CA VAL A 27 2.02 6.09 -9.88
C VAL A 27 2.02 5.60 -8.44
N ILE A 28 0.95 4.93 -8.03
CA ILE A 28 0.88 4.24 -6.75
C ILE A 28 1.12 2.77 -7.02
N LEU A 29 2.15 2.22 -6.39
CA LEU A 29 2.41 0.80 -6.35
C LEU A 29 2.01 0.27 -4.98
N HIS A 30 1.35 -0.87 -4.93
CA HIS A 30 1.00 -1.50 -3.66
C HIS A 30 1.20 -3.00 -3.67
N THR A 31 1.37 -3.53 -2.46
CA THR A 31 1.19 -4.95 -2.15
C THR A 31 0.40 -5.13 -0.87
N ASN A 32 -0.18 -6.30 -0.68
CA ASN A 32 -0.71 -6.76 0.59
C ASN A 32 -0.32 -8.21 0.86
N ASP A 33 -0.39 -8.64 2.12
CA ASP A 33 -0.31 -10.06 2.49
C ASP A 33 0.90 -10.79 1.91
N THR A 34 2.07 -10.17 2.00
CA THR A 34 3.27 -10.77 1.41
C THR A 34 3.79 -11.94 2.24
N HIS A 35 3.36 -12.04 3.51
CA HIS A 35 3.51 -13.23 4.35
C HIS A 35 4.90 -13.86 4.25
N SER A 36 5.96 -13.05 4.38
CA SER A 36 7.35 -13.53 4.35
C SER A 36 7.73 -14.36 3.11
N HIS A 37 7.00 -14.23 2.00
CA HIS A 37 7.29 -14.87 0.72
C HIS A 37 8.36 -14.07 -0.02
N PHE A 38 9.61 -14.22 0.42
CA PHE A 38 10.76 -13.54 -0.17
C PHE A 38 11.31 -14.26 -1.41
N GLU A 39 11.03 -15.55 -1.56
CA GLU A 39 11.44 -16.37 -2.71
C GLU A 39 10.23 -16.67 -3.59
N PRO A 40 10.45 -16.95 -4.89
CA PRO A 40 9.38 -17.42 -5.76
C PRO A 40 8.72 -18.70 -5.21
N ILE A 41 7.41 -18.86 -5.48
CA ILE A 41 6.65 -20.04 -5.09
C ILE A 41 7.31 -21.30 -5.69
N ARG A 42 7.52 -22.32 -4.85
CA ARG A 42 8.32 -23.50 -5.24
C ARG A 42 7.57 -24.54 -6.07
N SER A 43 6.24 -24.59 -5.94
CA SER A 43 5.42 -25.65 -6.53
C SER A 43 3.97 -25.22 -6.70
N GLY A 44 3.23 -25.91 -7.57
CA GLY A 44 1.81 -25.63 -7.83
C GLY A 44 1.62 -24.76 -9.08
N ALA A 45 0.42 -24.20 -9.23
CA ALA A 45 0.05 -23.39 -10.40
C ALA A 45 0.89 -22.09 -10.52
N ASP A 46 1.38 -21.59 -9.39
CA ASP A 46 2.16 -20.35 -9.33
C ASP A 46 3.67 -20.59 -9.17
N ALA A 47 4.14 -21.83 -9.41
CA ALA A 47 5.55 -22.17 -9.32
C ALA A 47 6.41 -21.23 -10.18
N GLY A 48 7.43 -20.63 -9.56
CA GLY A 48 8.33 -19.66 -10.19
C GLY A 48 7.83 -18.21 -10.21
N LYS A 49 6.64 -17.91 -9.68
CA LYS A 49 6.12 -16.54 -9.54
C LYS A 49 6.41 -15.95 -8.17
N GLY A 50 6.33 -14.62 -8.09
CA GLY A 50 6.50 -13.84 -6.86
C GLY A 50 7.97 -13.69 -6.43
N GLY A 51 8.16 -13.51 -5.12
CA GLY A 51 9.49 -13.27 -4.53
C GLY A 51 9.88 -11.78 -4.50
N ALA A 52 10.76 -11.45 -3.55
CA ALA A 52 11.15 -10.08 -3.26
C ALA A 52 12.06 -9.49 -4.35
N ILE A 53 12.93 -10.29 -4.97
CA ILE A 53 13.87 -9.80 -5.99
C ILE A 53 13.13 -9.31 -7.23
N GLU A 54 12.19 -10.11 -7.76
CA GLU A 54 11.40 -9.72 -8.94
C GLU A 54 10.53 -8.49 -8.67
N ARG A 55 9.95 -8.42 -7.47
CA ARG A 55 9.16 -7.26 -7.03
C ARG A 55 10.01 -6.00 -6.94
N ALA A 56 11.21 -6.08 -6.36
CA ALA A 56 12.15 -4.96 -6.30
C ALA A 56 12.55 -4.50 -7.72
N ALA A 57 12.84 -5.44 -8.63
CA ALA A 57 13.18 -5.14 -10.01
C ALA A 57 12.02 -4.42 -10.73
N PHE A 58 10.78 -4.86 -10.52
CA PHE A 58 9.60 -4.20 -11.05
C PHE A 58 9.45 -2.77 -10.51
N ILE A 59 9.51 -2.59 -9.18
CA ILE A 59 9.44 -1.28 -8.53
C ILE A 59 10.49 -0.31 -9.11
N ASP A 60 11.75 -0.77 -9.21
CA ASP A 60 12.84 0.05 -9.73
C ASP A 60 12.64 0.36 -11.23
N SER A 61 12.11 -0.58 -12.02
CA SER A 61 11.76 -0.33 -13.42
C SER A 61 10.73 0.81 -13.56
N VAL A 62 9.71 0.83 -12.70
CA VAL A 62 8.68 1.88 -12.71
C VAL A 62 9.28 3.21 -12.28
N ARG A 63 10.05 3.25 -11.18
CA ARG A 63 10.75 4.45 -10.73
C ARG A 63 11.68 5.02 -11.81
N ASN A 64 12.41 4.18 -12.52
CA ASN A 64 13.26 4.59 -13.64
C ASN A 64 12.47 5.14 -14.83
N ALA A 65 11.27 4.59 -15.08
CA ALA A 65 10.43 5.01 -16.20
C ALA A 65 9.74 6.36 -15.96
N VAL A 66 9.19 6.59 -14.77
CA VAL A 66 8.36 7.80 -14.49
C VAL A 66 9.05 8.85 -13.61
N GLY A 67 10.10 8.47 -12.88
CA GLY A 67 10.76 9.27 -11.84
C GLY A 67 10.37 8.81 -10.43
N GLU A 68 11.35 8.62 -9.55
CA GLU A 68 11.13 8.15 -8.18
C GLU A 68 10.24 9.09 -7.35
N ASP A 69 10.31 10.39 -7.61
CA ASP A 69 9.48 11.42 -6.98
C ASP A 69 7.99 11.29 -7.31
N LYS A 70 7.65 10.51 -8.35
CA LYS A 70 6.26 10.25 -8.78
C LYS A 70 5.76 8.86 -8.43
N VAL A 71 6.55 8.05 -7.74
CA VAL A 71 6.14 6.72 -7.29
C VAL A 71 5.87 6.74 -5.79
N LEU A 72 4.65 6.41 -5.40
CA LEU A 72 4.26 6.13 -4.03
C LEU A 72 4.16 4.61 -3.85
N LEU A 73 4.95 4.03 -2.95
CA LEU A 73 4.97 2.59 -2.68
C LEU A 73 4.35 2.28 -1.31
N LEU A 74 3.29 1.46 -1.32
CA LEU A 74 2.45 1.16 -0.15
C LEU A 74 2.39 -0.34 0.16
N HIS A 75 2.30 -0.72 1.44
CA HIS A 75 2.01 -2.10 1.85
C HIS A 75 0.78 -2.16 2.76
N ALA A 76 -0.26 -2.89 2.36
CA ALA A 76 -1.51 -2.97 3.09
C ALA A 76 -1.50 -4.05 4.20
N GLY A 77 -0.43 -4.16 5.00
CA GLY A 77 -0.34 -5.10 6.14
C GLY A 77 -0.03 -6.56 5.77
N ASP A 78 0.24 -7.37 6.80
CA ASP A 78 0.67 -8.78 6.73
C ASP A 78 1.93 -8.98 5.85
N PHE A 79 2.99 -8.22 6.16
CA PHE A 79 4.33 -8.51 5.63
C PHE A 79 5.06 -9.56 6.47
N SER A 80 4.61 -9.79 7.69
CA SER A 80 5.10 -10.79 8.64
C SER A 80 4.38 -12.14 8.50
N GLN A 81 4.93 -13.18 9.13
CA GLN A 81 4.40 -14.56 9.17
C GLN A 81 4.32 -15.24 7.79
N GLY A 82 4.26 -16.58 7.71
CA GLY A 82 3.82 -17.31 6.52
C GLY A 82 4.83 -18.30 5.93
N THR A 83 6.14 -18.04 6.08
CA THR A 83 7.20 -18.98 5.67
C THR A 83 8.21 -19.21 6.79
N SER A 84 9.13 -20.17 6.59
CA SER A 84 10.20 -20.42 7.54
C SER A 84 11.14 -19.22 7.75
N TYR A 85 11.16 -18.23 6.84
CA TYR A 85 11.91 -17.01 7.08
C TYR A 85 11.44 -16.32 8.36
N PHE A 86 10.13 -16.23 8.60
CA PHE A 86 9.60 -15.60 9.80
C PHE A 86 9.91 -16.43 11.05
N SER A 87 9.62 -17.74 11.03
CA SER A 87 9.80 -18.59 12.21
C SER A 87 11.26 -18.79 12.60
N GLU A 88 12.18 -18.89 11.64
CA GLU A 88 13.60 -19.11 11.90
C GLU A 88 14.37 -17.81 12.15
N LEU A 89 13.96 -16.68 11.54
CA LEU A 89 14.66 -15.40 11.66
C LEU A 89 13.94 -14.40 12.58
N GLY A 90 12.78 -14.76 13.16
CA GLY A 90 12.05 -13.92 14.11
C GLY A 90 11.58 -12.59 13.53
N GLY A 91 11.15 -12.57 12.27
CA GLY A 91 10.65 -11.37 11.61
C GLY A 91 11.71 -10.28 11.32
N GLN A 92 13.01 -10.61 11.39
CA GLN A 92 14.08 -9.62 11.24
C GLN A 92 14.44 -9.30 9.78
N LEU A 93 13.89 -10.03 8.80
CA LEU A 93 14.19 -9.85 7.38
C LEU A 93 13.23 -8.85 6.73
N GLU A 94 11.99 -8.83 7.18
CA GLU A 94 10.87 -8.00 6.80
C GLU A 94 11.25 -6.51 6.81
N PRO A 95 11.75 -5.91 7.91
CA PRO A 95 12.16 -4.51 7.88
C PRO A 95 13.32 -4.23 6.91
N ARG A 96 14.21 -5.21 6.66
CA ARG A 96 15.28 -5.03 5.67
C ARG A 96 14.70 -4.96 4.25
N VAL A 97 13.80 -5.88 3.92
CA VAL A 97 13.15 -5.90 2.60
C VAL A 97 12.31 -4.64 2.39
N ILE A 98 11.59 -4.16 3.42
CA ILE A 98 10.83 -2.92 3.38
C ILE A 98 11.76 -1.72 3.11
N ASN A 99 12.90 -1.63 3.82
CA ASN A 99 13.89 -0.57 3.63
C ASN A 99 14.55 -0.64 2.24
N ASP A 100 15.00 -1.83 1.81
CA ASP A 100 15.69 -2.03 0.53
C ASP A 100 14.79 -1.66 -0.66
N MET A 101 13.49 -1.98 -0.57
CA MET A 101 12.50 -1.58 -1.58
C MET A 101 12.05 -0.12 -1.45
N ARG A 102 12.39 0.56 -0.35
CA ARG A 102 12.01 1.95 -0.05
C ARG A 102 10.49 2.13 -0.05
N TYR A 103 9.75 1.35 0.74
CA TYR A 103 8.33 1.60 0.94
C TYR A 103 8.13 2.96 1.61
N ASP A 104 7.20 3.75 1.08
CA ASP A 104 6.89 5.06 1.65
C ASP A 104 5.98 4.91 2.88
N CYS A 105 5.02 3.98 2.83
CA CYS A 105 4.09 3.72 3.93
C CYS A 105 3.65 2.26 3.99
N VAL A 106 3.48 1.74 5.20
CA VAL A 106 2.83 0.45 5.45
C VAL A 106 1.74 0.63 6.49
N THR A 107 0.66 -0.15 6.40
CA THR A 107 -0.22 -0.40 7.56
C THR A 107 0.22 -1.68 8.26
N LEU A 108 -0.30 -1.90 9.46
CA LEU A 108 -0.22 -3.19 10.12
C LEU A 108 -1.36 -4.10 9.63
N GLY A 109 -1.09 -5.40 9.65
CA GLY A 109 -2.08 -6.47 9.65
C GLY A 109 -1.99 -7.32 10.91
N ASN A 110 -2.86 -8.31 11.03
CA ASN A 110 -2.95 -9.10 12.25
C ASN A 110 -1.68 -9.91 12.52
N HIS A 111 -0.98 -10.36 11.48
CA HIS A 111 0.22 -11.18 11.64
C HIS A 111 1.47 -10.39 12.06
N GLU A 112 1.43 -9.05 11.99
CA GLU A 112 2.47 -8.23 12.60
C GLU A 112 2.56 -8.45 14.12
N PHE A 113 1.50 -8.92 14.77
CA PHE A 113 1.45 -9.14 16.22
C PHE A 113 1.86 -10.56 16.66
N ASP A 114 2.16 -11.48 15.74
CA ASP A 114 2.37 -12.90 16.06
C ASP A 114 3.50 -13.17 17.08
N ASN A 115 4.56 -12.35 17.05
CA ASN A 115 5.67 -12.43 18.02
C ASN A 115 5.47 -11.54 19.25
N GLY A 116 4.34 -10.85 19.37
CA GLY A 116 4.03 -9.93 20.45
C GLY A 116 4.33 -8.45 20.16
N ILE A 117 3.77 -7.59 21.00
CA ILE A 117 3.82 -6.12 20.85
C ILE A 117 5.26 -5.60 20.95
N GLU A 118 6.03 -6.17 21.88
CA GLU A 118 7.40 -5.74 22.16
C GLU A 118 8.36 -6.12 21.02
N ASP A 119 8.19 -7.32 20.42
CA ASP A 119 8.95 -7.72 19.23
C ASP A 119 8.60 -6.87 18.02
N LEU A 120 7.30 -6.61 17.78
CA LEU A 120 6.86 -5.73 16.71
C LEU A 120 7.48 -4.34 16.84
N ALA A 121 7.49 -3.74 18.04
CA ALA A 121 8.15 -2.46 18.27
C ALA A 121 9.65 -2.51 17.91
N GLY A 122 10.35 -3.61 18.27
CA GLY A 122 11.75 -3.83 17.91
C GLY A 122 11.98 -3.95 16.40
N ARG A 123 11.07 -4.59 15.66
CA ARG A 123 11.14 -4.67 14.19
C ARG A 123 10.87 -3.33 13.53
N LEU A 124 9.83 -2.61 13.95
CA LEU A 124 9.49 -1.29 13.39
C LEU A 124 10.55 -0.23 13.69
N ALA A 125 11.29 -0.36 14.80
CA ALA A 125 12.43 0.50 15.12
C ALA A 125 13.57 0.44 14.08
N ARG A 126 13.59 -0.59 13.22
CA ARG A 126 14.59 -0.81 12.18
C ARG A 126 14.18 -0.22 10.84
N LEU A 127 12.96 0.33 10.70
CA LEU A 127 12.50 0.93 9.47
C LEU A 127 13.18 2.29 9.24
N GLU A 128 13.59 2.53 8.00
CA GLU A 128 14.34 3.71 7.58
C GLU A 128 13.48 4.57 6.64
N GLY A 129 12.78 5.56 7.21
CA GLY A 129 11.98 6.52 6.44
C GLY A 129 10.57 6.07 6.09
N THR A 130 10.29 4.76 6.14
CA THR A 130 8.93 4.21 5.97
C THR A 130 8.00 4.64 7.10
N LYS A 131 6.82 5.16 6.74
CA LYS A 131 5.76 5.47 7.70
C LYS A 131 4.95 4.23 8.03
N VAL A 132 4.55 4.07 9.30
CA VAL A 132 3.66 2.99 9.73
C VAL A 132 2.36 3.59 10.23
N VAL A 133 1.25 3.19 9.62
CA VAL A 133 -0.07 3.75 9.92
C VAL A 133 -1.04 2.71 10.47
N SER A 134 -1.83 3.06 11.48
CA SER A 134 -3.00 2.31 11.95
C SER A 134 -3.83 3.21 12.87
N ALA A 135 -5.02 3.60 12.42
CA ALA A 135 -5.86 4.61 13.08
C ALA A 135 -6.83 4.05 14.11
N ASN A 136 -7.17 2.76 13.99
CA ASN A 136 -8.22 2.13 14.78
C ASN A 136 -7.69 1.31 15.96
N ILE A 137 -6.40 1.37 16.29
CA ILE A 137 -5.83 0.72 17.48
C ILE A 137 -5.08 1.72 18.36
N ASP A 138 -5.20 1.57 19.69
CA ASP A 138 -4.43 2.38 20.64
C ASP A 138 -3.21 1.60 21.13
N VAL A 139 -2.06 1.98 20.60
CA VAL A 139 -0.76 1.43 21.00
C VAL A 139 0.10 2.45 21.75
N SER A 140 -0.47 3.59 22.16
CA SER A 140 0.25 4.71 22.78
C SER A 140 0.88 4.37 24.14
N GLN A 141 0.31 3.39 24.84
CA GLN A 141 0.83 2.88 26.11
C GLN A 141 2.04 1.94 25.95
N PHE A 142 2.37 1.53 24.72
CA PHE A 142 3.50 0.66 24.42
C PHE A 142 4.61 1.43 23.69
N GLU A 143 5.82 0.87 23.69
CA GLU A 143 6.93 1.36 22.85
C GLU A 143 6.55 1.39 21.36
N LEU A 144 5.61 0.53 20.95
CA LEU A 144 5.06 0.49 19.60
C LEU A 144 4.45 1.83 19.15
N GLY A 145 3.87 2.62 20.07
CA GLY A 145 3.28 3.93 19.78
C GLY A 145 4.29 4.99 19.31
N LYS A 146 5.59 4.74 19.43
CA LYS A 146 6.64 5.60 18.84
C LYS A 146 6.72 5.48 17.32
N TYR A 147 6.29 4.34 16.78
CA TYR A 147 6.48 3.98 15.38
C TYR A 147 5.16 4.00 14.58
N VAL A 148 4.04 3.70 15.23
CA VAL A 148 2.72 3.64 14.61
C VAL A 148 1.98 4.95 14.83
N GLN A 149 1.50 5.56 13.75
CA GLN A 149 0.67 6.76 13.77
C GLN A 149 -0.71 6.46 13.17
N PRO A 150 -1.76 7.23 13.47
CA PRO A 150 -3.06 7.01 12.82
C PRO A 150 -3.03 7.24 11.31
N TYR A 151 -2.21 8.20 10.87
CA TYR A 151 -2.06 8.57 9.47
C TYR A 151 -0.62 9.04 9.19
N ALA A 152 -0.30 9.18 7.91
CA ALA A 152 0.89 9.84 7.40
C ALA A 152 0.54 10.85 6.31
N ILE A 153 1.42 11.82 6.11
CA ILE A 153 1.36 12.74 4.97
C ILE A 153 2.65 12.58 4.19
N ILE A 154 2.52 12.32 2.89
CA ILE A 154 3.64 12.00 2.00
C ILE A 154 3.54 12.92 0.77
N GLU A 155 4.65 13.53 0.39
CA GLU A 155 4.72 14.38 -0.80
C GLU A 155 5.34 13.62 -1.98
N LYS A 156 4.57 13.47 -3.07
CA LYS A 156 5.01 12.85 -4.33
C LYS A 156 4.43 13.63 -5.50
N ALA A 157 5.20 13.84 -6.56
CA ALA A 157 4.77 14.58 -7.75
C ALA A 157 4.15 15.97 -7.45
N GLY A 158 4.64 16.63 -6.39
CA GLY A 158 4.10 17.90 -5.88
C GLY A 158 2.67 17.81 -5.34
N LEU A 159 2.17 16.61 -5.04
CA LEU A 159 0.91 16.35 -4.36
C LEU A 159 1.17 16.05 -2.89
N ARG A 160 0.30 16.55 -2.02
CA ARG A 160 0.26 16.20 -0.60
C ARG A 160 -0.73 15.05 -0.39
N ILE A 161 -0.23 13.85 -0.12
CA ILE A 161 -1.01 12.62 -0.04
C ILE A 161 -1.17 12.21 1.43
N GLY A 162 -2.40 12.18 1.92
CA GLY A 162 -2.75 11.63 3.23
C GLY A 162 -2.96 10.12 3.13
N VAL A 163 -2.39 9.35 4.06
CA VAL A 163 -2.56 7.90 4.14
C VAL A 163 -3.06 7.53 5.53
N ILE A 164 -4.24 6.94 5.63
CA ILE A 164 -4.86 6.47 6.88
C ILE A 164 -4.71 4.95 6.94
N GLY A 165 -4.26 4.41 8.07
CA GLY A 165 -4.16 2.96 8.27
C GLY A 165 -5.39 2.39 8.95
N LEU A 166 -5.81 1.16 8.62
CA LEU A 166 -6.80 0.40 9.39
C LEU A 166 -6.35 -1.04 9.59
N GLU A 167 -6.66 -1.57 10.77
CA GLU A 167 -6.38 -2.93 11.20
C GLU A 167 -7.66 -3.77 11.27
N THR A 168 -7.59 -5.07 10.97
CA THR A 168 -8.72 -6.00 11.15
C THR A 168 -9.13 -6.10 12.62
N ASN A 169 -10.23 -6.80 12.91
CA ASN A 169 -10.64 -7.09 14.28
C ASN A 169 -9.58 -7.95 14.99
N LEU A 170 -8.77 -7.34 15.87
CA LEU A 170 -7.68 -8.03 16.56
C LEU A 170 -8.19 -9.13 17.49
N SER A 171 -9.37 -8.97 18.08
CA SER A 171 -9.94 -9.99 18.99
C SER A 171 -10.31 -11.29 18.25
N ALA A 172 -10.56 -11.20 16.94
CA ALA A 172 -10.87 -12.35 16.09
C ALA A 172 -9.61 -12.98 15.48
N ASN A 173 -8.56 -12.18 15.23
CA ASN A 173 -7.43 -12.60 14.40
C ASN A 173 -6.08 -12.67 15.15
N VAL A 174 -6.00 -12.13 16.37
CA VAL A 174 -4.78 -12.11 17.19
C VAL A 174 -5.06 -12.73 18.56
N SER A 175 -4.06 -13.42 19.13
CA SER A 175 -4.21 -14.10 20.41
C SER A 175 -4.77 -13.18 21.50
N ALA A 176 -5.67 -13.72 22.34
CA ALA A 176 -6.32 -12.96 23.40
C ALA A 176 -5.31 -12.35 24.40
N THR A 177 -4.13 -12.95 24.57
CA THR A 177 -3.05 -12.43 25.42
C THR A 177 -2.46 -11.11 24.91
N ILE A 178 -2.59 -10.84 23.61
CA ILE A 178 -2.15 -9.60 22.97
C ILE A 178 -3.36 -8.69 22.73
N SER A 179 -4.40 -9.17 22.03
CA SER A 179 -5.51 -8.33 21.58
C SER A 179 -6.31 -7.71 22.73
N SER A 180 -6.43 -8.37 23.89
CA SER A 180 -7.09 -7.79 25.07
C SER A 180 -6.34 -6.59 25.68
N ARG A 181 -5.06 -6.39 25.34
CA ARG A 181 -4.24 -5.26 25.80
C ARG A 181 -4.34 -4.04 24.90
N ILE A 182 -4.86 -4.18 23.68
CA ILE A 182 -4.88 -3.12 22.66
C ILE A 182 -6.33 -2.67 22.47
N PRO A 183 -6.73 -1.49 22.97
CA PRO A 183 -8.04 -0.92 22.66
C PRO A 183 -8.20 -0.73 21.15
N GLN A 184 -9.33 -1.20 20.61
CA GLN A 184 -9.68 -1.00 19.21
C GLN A 184 -10.87 -0.03 19.10
N MET A 185 -10.76 0.92 18.18
CA MET A 185 -11.74 1.98 17.92
C MET A 185 -12.64 1.60 16.76
N ASP A 186 -13.76 2.30 16.64
CA ASP A 186 -14.69 2.12 15.52
C ASP A 186 -14.08 2.60 14.20
N ASN A 187 -14.14 1.74 13.18
CA ASN A 187 -13.52 2.01 11.87
C ASN A 187 -14.15 3.23 11.17
N VAL A 188 -15.47 3.41 11.28
CA VAL A 188 -16.18 4.52 10.63
C VAL A 188 -15.79 5.84 11.29
N GLU A 189 -15.76 5.88 12.62
CA GLU A 189 -15.42 7.07 13.40
C GLU A 189 -14.00 7.54 13.11
N VAL A 190 -12.99 6.66 13.24
CA VAL A 190 -11.60 7.06 13.06
C VAL A 190 -11.28 7.41 11.62
N THR A 191 -11.86 6.70 10.65
CA THR A 191 -11.66 6.99 9.22
C THR A 191 -12.18 8.38 8.89
N ASN A 192 -13.43 8.71 9.27
CA ASN A 192 -14.00 10.03 9.01
C ASN A 192 -13.24 11.13 9.75
N LYS A 193 -12.86 10.90 11.02
CA LYS A 193 -12.08 11.87 11.80
C LYS A 193 -10.79 12.26 11.10
N TRP A 194 -9.99 11.28 10.68
CA TRP A 194 -8.69 11.54 10.07
C TRP A 194 -8.81 11.99 8.62
N ALA A 195 -9.78 11.49 7.86
CA ALA A 195 -10.04 11.95 6.50
C ALA A 195 -10.44 13.44 6.48
N SER A 196 -11.37 13.87 7.34
CA SER A 196 -11.72 15.28 7.48
C SER A 196 -10.55 16.13 7.96
N TYR A 197 -9.74 15.64 8.91
CA TYR A 197 -8.52 16.36 9.32
C TYR A 197 -7.54 16.57 8.15
N LEU A 198 -7.25 15.51 7.40
CA LEU A 198 -6.33 15.52 6.27
C LEU A 198 -6.83 16.42 5.13
N HIS A 199 -8.13 16.39 4.85
CA HIS A 199 -8.76 17.22 3.83
C HIS A 199 -8.86 18.69 4.26
N ASP A 200 -9.45 18.96 5.42
CA ASP A 200 -9.83 20.31 5.82
C ASP A 200 -8.69 21.10 6.44
N SER A 201 -7.83 20.45 7.21
CA SER A 201 -6.76 21.12 7.96
C SER A 201 -5.43 21.03 7.22
N GLU A 202 -5.04 19.84 6.78
CA GLU A 202 -3.76 19.61 6.11
C GLU A 202 -3.79 19.90 4.61
N LYS A 203 -4.99 20.04 4.03
CA LYS A 203 -5.20 20.34 2.61
C LYS A 203 -4.53 19.29 1.70
N CYS A 204 -4.67 18.01 2.05
CA CYS A 204 -4.18 16.93 1.20
C CYS A 204 -4.95 16.91 -0.13
N ASP A 205 -4.24 16.69 -1.23
CA ASP A 205 -4.78 16.59 -2.58
C ASP A 205 -5.41 15.21 -2.86
N LEU A 206 -4.96 14.19 -2.13
CA LEU A 206 -5.40 12.80 -2.21
C LEU A 206 -5.39 12.19 -0.82
N ILE A 207 -6.46 11.46 -0.45
CA ILE A 207 -6.53 10.69 0.79
C ILE A 207 -6.76 9.22 0.48
N ILE A 208 -5.79 8.41 0.88
CA ILE A 208 -5.77 6.96 0.69
C ILE A 208 -6.10 6.29 2.03
N LEU A 209 -7.03 5.35 1.99
CA LEU A 209 -7.24 4.40 3.07
C LEU A 209 -6.41 3.14 2.78
N LEU A 210 -5.32 2.95 3.52
CA LEU A 210 -4.47 1.76 3.46
C LEU A 210 -4.95 0.76 4.52
N SER A 211 -5.76 -0.19 4.09
CA SER A 211 -6.63 -0.97 4.96
C SER A 211 -6.20 -2.43 5.03
N HIS A 212 -6.25 -3.01 6.23
CA HIS A 212 -6.09 -4.44 6.45
C HIS A 212 -7.35 -5.04 7.10
N ILE A 213 -8.55 -4.53 6.78
CA ILE A 213 -9.81 -5.04 7.37
C ILE A 213 -10.48 -6.14 6.53
N GLY A 214 -10.03 -6.35 5.29
CA GLY A 214 -10.60 -7.31 4.35
C GLY A 214 -11.46 -6.66 3.27
N TYR A 215 -11.40 -7.19 2.06
CA TYR A 215 -12.02 -6.62 0.87
C TYR A 215 -13.54 -6.38 0.98
N ASP A 216 -14.28 -7.30 1.61
CA ASP A 216 -15.72 -7.14 1.83
C ASP A 216 -16.04 -6.10 2.91
N GLU A 217 -15.18 -5.97 3.92
CA GLU A 217 -15.34 -4.98 4.99
C GLU A 217 -14.99 -3.57 4.50
N ASP A 218 -13.99 -3.43 3.62
CA ASP A 218 -13.69 -2.17 2.93
C ASP A 218 -14.91 -1.66 2.15
N GLN A 219 -15.59 -2.54 1.40
CA GLN A 219 -16.81 -2.20 0.66
C GLN A 219 -17.98 -1.80 1.57
N LYS A 220 -18.08 -2.36 2.78
CA LYS A 220 -19.12 -2.00 3.76
C LYS A 220 -18.79 -0.70 4.50
N LEU A 221 -17.49 -0.38 4.63
CA LEU A 221 -17.01 0.83 5.28
C LEU A 221 -17.25 2.06 4.41
N VAL A 222 -16.87 2.02 3.13
CA VAL A 222 -16.90 3.18 2.22
C VAL A 222 -18.22 3.96 2.21
N PRO A 223 -19.42 3.33 2.18
CA PRO A 223 -20.71 4.04 2.22
C PRO A 223 -20.95 4.89 3.47
N GLN A 224 -20.12 4.74 4.49
CA GLN A 224 -20.19 5.45 5.76
C GLN A 224 -19.07 6.48 5.91
N THR A 225 -18.27 6.71 4.86
CA THR A 225 -17.11 7.59 4.87
C THR A 225 -17.32 8.85 4.04
N ARG A 226 -16.42 9.82 4.20
CA ARG A 226 -16.26 11.02 3.36
C ARG A 226 -14.77 11.26 3.11
N HIS A 227 -14.47 11.97 2.03
CA HIS A 227 -13.11 12.44 1.67
C HIS A 227 -12.07 11.35 1.36
N ILE A 228 -12.45 10.07 1.30
CA ILE A 228 -11.54 9.01 0.84
C ILE A 228 -11.57 8.97 -0.68
N ASP A 229 -10.40 9.03 -1.30
CA ASP A 229 -10.26 9.04 -2.77
C ASP A 229 -9.87 7.68 -3.33
N LEU A 230 -9.25 6.82 -2.52
CA LEU A 230 -8.82 5.47 -2.89
C LEU A 230 -8.72 4.58 -1.65
N VAL A 231 -9.18 3.34 -1.75
CA VAL A 231 -8.92 2.29 -0.76
C VAL A 231 -7.98 1.24 -1.36
N ILE A 232 -6.90 0.94 -0.65
CA ILE A 232 -5.99 -0.17 -0.95
C ILE A 232 -6.06 -1.14 0.23
N GLY A 233 -6.64 -2.31 -0.01
CA GLY A 233 -6.97 -3.32 1.00
C GLY A 233 -5.99 -4.48 1.06
N GLY A 234 -6.14 -5.30 2.11
CA GLY A 234 -5.45 -6.58 2.33
C GLY A 234 -6.32 -7.57 3.11
N HIS A 235 -5.70 -8.45 3.89
CA HIS A 235 -6.28 -9.44 4.81
C HIS A 235 -7.00 -10.62 4.15
N SER A 236 -7.83 -10.38 3.13
CA SER A 236 -8.72 -11.41 2.56
C SER A 236 -8.11 -12.22 1.42
N HIS A 237 -6.84 -11.97 1.06
CA HIS A 237 -6.09 -12.61 -0.04
C HIS A 237 -6.85 -12.58 -1.38
N THR A 238 -7.66 -11.53 -1.58
CA THR A 238 -8.59 -11.46 -2.70
C THR A 238 -7.86 -10.96 -3.94
N PHE A 239 -7.91 -11.72 -5.03
CA PHE A 239 -7.46 -11.27 -6.34
C PHE A 239 -8.62 -10.60 -7.07
N VAL A 240 -8.40 -9.41 -7.63
CA VAL A 240 -9.39 -8.66 -8.40
C VAL A 240 -8.82 -8.21 -9.75
N ASP A 241 -9.66 -8.19 -10.78
CA ASP A 241 -9.26 -7.76 -12.14
C ASP A 241 -9.20 -6.22 -12.30
N GLY A 242 -9.51 -5.47 -11.24
CA GLY A 242 -9.52 -4.01 -11.23
C GLY A 242 -10.33 -3.44 -10.07
N PHE A 243 -10.60 -2.14 -10.11
CA PHE A 243 -11.36 -1.47 -9.06
C PHE A 243 -12.80 -1.95 -8.97
N VAL A 244 -13.26 -2.18 -7.74
CA VAL A 244 -14.68 -2.02 -7.42
C VAL A 244 -14.92 -0.57 -6.99
N TYR A 245 -16.04 0.00 -7.43
CA TYR A 245 -16.42 1.36 -7.06
C TYR A 245 -17.61 1.31 -6.12
N VAL A 246 -17.48 1.94 -4.97
CA VAL A 246 -18.54 2.05 -3.96
C VAL A 246 -18.81 3.53 -3.70
N GLU A 247 -20.08 3.90 -3.56
CA GLU A 247 -20.46 5.29 -3.29
C GLU A 247 -20.29 5.62 -1.80
N ASP A 248 -19.64 6.75 -1.51
CA ASP A 248 -19.50 7.31 -0.17
C ASP A 248 -20.76 8.09 0.27
N LEU A 249 -20.73 8.73 1.45
CA LEU A 249 -21.86 9.52 1.97
C LEU A 249 -22.22 10.76 1.11
N ASP A 250 -21.35 11.16 0.19
CA ASP A 250 -21.57 12.24 -0.78
C ASP A 250 -21.97 11.73 -2.17
N GLY A 251 -22.14 10.42 -2.33
CA GLY A 251 -22.41 9.78 -3.62
C GLY A 251 -21.20 9.76 -4.56
N ARG A 252 -19.99 10.01 -4.06
CA ARG A 252 -18.75 9.90 -4.84
C ARG A 252 -18.36 8.44 -4.96
N LYS A 253 -18.02 8.01 -6.18
CA LYS A 253 -17.53 6.66 -6.43
C LYS A 253 -16.09 6.53 -5.99
N VAL A 254 -15.86 5.86 -4.86
CA VAL A 254 -14.53 5.58 -4.32
C VAL A 254 -14.05 4.23 -4.89
N PRO A 255 -12.90 4.19 -5.59
CA PRO A 255 -12.27 2.96 -6.02
C PRO A 255 -11.66 2.19 -4.84
N ILE A 256 -11.85 0.87 -4.84
CA ILE A 256 -11.26 -0.09 -3.89
C ILE A 256 -10.50 -1.14 -4.68
N ILE A 257 -9.28 -1.46 -4.25
CA ILE A 257 -8.42 -2.47 -4.86
C ILE A 257 -7.64 -3.26 -3.79
N THR A 258 -7.25 -4.48 -4.13
CA THR A 258 -6.34 -5.36 -3.39
C THR A 258 -5.63 -6.25 -4.42
N ASP A 259 -4.47 -6.82 -4.10
CA ASP A 259 -3.63 -7.56 -5.06
C ASP A 259 -3.27 -8.97 -4.58
N GLY A 260 -4.25 -9.66 -3.97
CA GLY A 260 -4.11 -11.07 -3.62
C GLY A 260 -3.21 -11.29 -2.42
N CYS A 261 -2.14 -12.07 -2.57
CA CYS A 261 -1.19 -12.34 -1.50
C CYS A 261 0.16 -12.88 -2.04
N PHE A 262 1.11 -13.07 -1.12
CA PHE A 262 2.42 -13.70 -1.30
C PHE A 262 3.36 -12.95 -2.26
N GLY A 263 3.00 -11.71 -2.60
CA GLY A 263 3.69 -10.91 -3.60
C GLY A 263 3.67 -11.55 -4.99
N LEU A 264 2.59 -12.28 -5.31
CA LEU A 264 2.36 -12.85 -6.64
C LEU A 264 2.08 -11.75 -7.67
N ASP A 265 1.27 -10.78 -7.29
CA ASP A 265 0.95 -9.60 -8.08
C ASP A 265 1.55 -8.34 -7.41
N MET A 266 1.58 -7.27 -8.19
CA MET A 266 1.89 -5.92 -7.72
C MET A 266 0.81 -5.00 -8.24
N GLY A 267 0.05 -4.40 -7.34
CA GLY A 267 -0.95 -3.41 -7.71
C GLY A 267 -0.32 -2.14 -8.27
N GLU A 268 -0.91 -1.59 -9.35
CA GLU A 268 -0.46 -0.37 -9.99
C GLU A 268 -1.64 0.55 -10.32
N VAL A 269 -1.63 1.76 -9.75
CA VAL A 269 -2.64 2.80 -10.01
C VAL A 269 -1.96 4.03 -10.60
N ARG A 270 -2.40 4.45 -11.79
CA ARG A 270 -1.83 5.60 -12.52
C ARG A 270 -2.79 6.78 -12.55
N PHE A 271 -2.35 7.93 -12.05
CA PHE A 271 -3.05 9.21 -12.14
C PHE A 271 -2.40 10.08 -13.22
N TYR A 272 -3.18 10.62 -14.15
CA TYR A 272 -2.69 11.36 -15.34
C TYR A 272 -2.99 12.85 -15.30
#